data_AF-A0A929NFJ6-F1
#
_entry.id   AF-A0A929NFJ6-F1
#
_cell.length_a   1.000
_cell.length_b   1.000
_cell.length_c   1.000
_cell.angle_alpha   90.00
_cell.angle_beta   90.00
_cell.angle_gamma   90.00
#
_symmetry.space_group_name_H-M   'P 1'
#
loop_
_entity.id
_entity.type
_entity.pdbx_description
1 polymer ?
#
loop_
_entity_poly.entity_id
_entity_poly.type
_entity_poly.pdbx_seq_one_letter_code
_entity_poly.pdbx_strand_id
1 'polypeptide(L)'
;LDKHFWFLDSDVVESGSLSPHHDCLVWALNNTGFARLARIESLSTINAAPMIAGSTHRFQEEFQEIANKSEGVQRLGVLRMDVDSLGKIFSHGLQDYMHGREKNTLRFHSLGRITTLSWQLSLFFGALVPGIIRRNQQWKERVTVVYSGGDDLFLLGAWDALPEVALAIRKQFADFSCNNPSFTLSGGMVITGGKFPIYKSAEMAGDAEAKAKKHVAVFQGEKGGIGEKNSFTFLDTPMCWKEFEAVSRMKNDLYPLLQEKDYRPLLNRLRDIASSWAESKDRLLRNGGHQSIEHIKRELMAEKWRWRMVYSLSRFGRNRQSLQNVIEKVQQFILDPVAESDRNGIELLEVLSRWCELQLRKPENRKGGE
;
A
#
# COMPACT_ATOMS: atom_id res chain seq x y z
N LEU A 1 -29.73 3.91 29.00
CA LEU A 1 -30.54 3.58 27.81
C LEU A 1 -29.56 3.46 26.66
N ASP A 2 -28.91 2.30 26.59
CA ASP A 2 -27.85 2.03 25.62
C ASP A 2 -28.50 1.77 24.27
N LYS A 3 -28.60 2.83 23.46
CA LYS A 3 -29.06 2.72 22.09
C LYS A 3 -27.88 2.34 21.21
N HIS A 4 -27.95 1.17 20.58
CA HIS A 4 -26.89 0.65 19.74
C HIS A 4 -27.19 0.94 18.26
N PHE A 5 -26.23 1.51 17.54
CA PHE A 5 -26.37 1.84 16.12
C PHE A 5 -25.67 0.78 15.28
N TRP A 6 -26.35 0.26 14.25
CA TRP A 6 -25.80 -0.75 13.36
C TRP A 6 -25.85 -0.27 11.92
N PHE A 7 -24.74 -0.41 11.20
CA PHE A 7 -24.69 -0.12 9.77
C PHE A 7 -24.80 -1.43 9.00
N LEU A 8 -25.88 -1.62 8.26
CA LEU A 8 -26.16 -2.83 7.48
C LEU A 8 -26.06 -2.53 5.99
N ASP A 9 -25.87 -3.58 5.19
CA ASP A 9 -25.87 -3.50 3.73
C ASP A 9 -27.24 -3.03 3.22
N SER A 10 -27.30 -2.25 2.13
CA SER A 10 -28.56 -1.68 1.61
C SER A 10 -29.58 -2.77 1.33
N ASP A 11 -29.12 -3.89 0.78
CA ASP A 11 -29.95 -5.02 0.37
C ASP A 11 -30.58 -5.73 1.58
N VAL A 12 -29.90 -5.68 2.73
CA VAL A 12 -30.36 -6.25 4.01
C VAL A 12 -31.38 -5.33 4.69
N VAL A 13 -31.20 -4.02 4.56
CA VAL A 13 -32.15 -3.02 5.08
C VAL A 13 -33.44 -3.01 4.25
N GLU A 14 -33.34 -3.17 2.93
CA GLU A 14 -34.49 -3.16 2.01
C GLU A 14 -35.28 -4.47 2.03
N SER A 15 -34.65 -5.61 2.28
CA SER A 15 -35.33 -6.91 2.36
C SER A 15 -36.15 -7.14 3.64
N GLY A 16 -36.04 -6.25 4.63
CA GLY A 16 -36.85 -6.30 5.86
C GLY A 16 -36.61 -7.53 6.75
N SER A 17 -35.56 -8.31 6.49
CA SER A 17 -35.31 -9.60 7.13
C SER A 17 -34.76 -9.51 8.56
N LEU A 18 -34.51 -8.30 9.06
CA LEU A 18 -34.03 -8.05 10.42
C LEU A 18 -35.05 -7.24 11.22
N SER A 19 -35.44 -7.79 12.37
CA SER A 19 -36.21 -7.11 13.40
C SER A 19 -35.24 -6.67 14.50
N PRO A 20 -34.57 -5.51 14.38
CA PRO A 20 -33.66 -5.05 15.42
C PRO A 20 -34.40 -4.90 16.75
N HIS A 21 -33.72 -5.22 17.86
CA HIS A 21 -34.22 -4.97 19.22
C HIS A 21 -34.67 -3.50 19.34
N HIS A 22 -35.69 -3.22 20.16
CA HIS A 22 -36.38 -1.91 20.21
C HIS A 22 -35.48 -0.68 20.46
N ASP A 23 -34.23 -0.88 20.88
CA ASP A 23 -33.23 0.17 21.16
C ASP A 23 -32.18 0.34 20.06
N CYS A 24 -32.36 -0.29 18.89
CA CYS A 24 -31.38 -0.32 17.83
C CYS A 24 -31.85 0.40 16.56
N LEU A 25 -31.03 1.34 16.08
CA LEU A 25 -31.23 2.05 14.81
C LEU A 25 -30.28 1.47 13.75
N VAL A 26 -30.85 1.01 12.64
CA VAL A 26 -30.14 0.40 11.52
C VAL A 26 -30.07 1.38 10.36
N TRP A 27 -28.87 1.64 9.81
CA TRP A 27 -28.65 2.52 8.66
C TRP A 27 -27.81 1.87 7.56
N ALA A 28 -28.03 2.27 6.31
CA ALA A 28 -27.17 1.88 5.19
C ALA A 28 -26.16 2.99 4.87
N LEU A 29 -24.88 2.65 4.72
CA LEU A 29 -23.85 3.60 4.28
C LEU A 29 -24.18 4.00 2.83
N ASN A 30 -24.40 5.30 2.58
CA ASN A 30 -24.82 5.92 1.29
C ASN A 30 -26.34 6.07 1.03
N ASN A 31 -27.21 5.87 2.02
CA ASN A 31 -28.61 6.29 1.89
C ASN A 31 -28.75 7.80 2.13
N THR A 32 -29.22 8.56 1.13
CA THR A 32 -29.42 10.02 1.20
C THR A 32 -30.75 10.42 1.86
N GLY A 33 -31.54 9.46 2.33
CA GLY A 33 -32.82 9.64 3.03
C GLY A 33 -32.70 10.21 4.45
N PHE A 34 -31.88 11.24 4.65
CA PHE A 34 -31.70 11.94 5.93
C PHE A 34 -33.01 12.59 6.44
N ALA A 35 -34.03 12.74 5.59
CA ALA A 35 -35.33 13.30 5.96
C ALA A 35 -36.14 12.43 6.96
N ARG A 36 -35.77 11.16 7.16
CA ARG A 36 -36.33 10.29 8.21
C ARG A 36 -35.53 10.31 9.51
N LEU A 37 -34.61 11.26 9.70
CA LEU A 37 -34.01 11.53 11.00
C LEU A 37 -35.14 11.85 11.97
N ALA A 38 -35.38 10.91 12.88
CA ALA A 38 -36.44 11.01 13.85
C ALA A 38 -36.29 12.35 14.59
N ARG A 39 -37.34 13.17 14.53
CA ARG A 39 -37.58 14.30 15.43
C ARG A 39 -37.76 13.74 16.84
N ILE A 40 -36.69 13.24 17.44
CA ILE A 40 -36.69 12.81 18.84
C ILE A 40 -36.30 14.06 19.62
N GLU A 41 -37.34 14.77 20.05
CA GLU A 41 -37.22 15.77 21.10
C GLU A 41 -36.56 15.10 22.32
N SER A 42 -35.55 15.75 22.91
CA SER A 42 -34.74 15.31 24.07
C SER A 42 -33.41 14.57 23.81
N LEU A 43 -32.72 14.80 22.70
CA LEU A 43 -31.27 14.57 22.71
C LEU A 43 -30.60 15.71 23.50
N SER A 44 -30.48 15.53 24.82
CA SER A 44 -29.40 16.17 25.57
C SER A 44 -28.10 15.86 24.83
N THR A 45 -27.36 16.90 24.44
CA THR A 45 -26.12 16.81 23.64
C THR A 45 -25.08 15.96 24.35
N ILE A 46 -25.15 14.65 24.16
CA ILE A 46 -24.05 13.73 24.43
C ILE A 46 -23.20 13.82 23.16
N ASN A 47 -21.92 14.19 23.30
CA ASN A 47 -20.93 14.04 22.24
C ASN A 47 -20.78 12.54 21.92
N ALA A 48 -21.75 11.99 21.20
CA ALA A 48 -21.80 10.59 20.80
C ALA A 48 -21.43 10.51 19.33
N ALA A 49 -20.26 9.96 19.05
CA ALA A 49 -19.90 9.55 17.71
C ALA A 49 -20.53 8.17 17.43
N PRO A 50 -21.16 7.95 16.26
CA PRO A 50 -21.65 6.63 15.88
C PRO A 50 -20.51 5.61 15.90
N MET A 51 -20.62 4.56 16.71
CA MET A 51 -19.67 3.45 16.69
C MET A 51 -19.93 2.62 15.42
N ILE A 52 -18.93 2.52 14.55
CA ILE A 52 -19.02 1.72 13.34
C ILE A 52 -18.43 0.35 13.66
N ALA A 53 -19.31 -0.62 13.94
CA ALA A 53 -18.93 -2.02 14.05
C ALA A 53 -18.82 -2.64 12.63
N GLY A 54 -17.79 -2.21 11.90
CA GLY A 54 -17.51 -2.67 10.54
C GLY A 54 -16.34 -3.63 10.50
N SER A 55 -16.48 -4.84 11.06
CA SER A 55 -15.58 -5.94 10.69
C SER A 55 -16.11 -7.30 11.18
N THR A 56 -16.40 -8.18 10.23
CA THR A 56 -15.83 -9.54 10.12
C THR A 56 -16.39 -10.12 8.83
N HIS A 57 -15.63 -10.00 7.74
CA HIS A 57 -15.83 -10.89 6.62
C HIS A 57 -15.46 -12.28 7.13
N ARG A 58 -16.47 -13.10 7.45
CA ARG A 58 -16.27 -14.54 7.63
C ARG A 58 -15.37 -15.01 6.49
N PHE A 59 -14.29 -15.73 6.79
CA PHE A 59 -13.51 -16.39 5.75
C PHE A 59 -14.48 -17.27 4.97
N GLN A 60 -14.86 -16.81 3.78
CA GLN A 60 -15.73 -17.59 2.90
C GLN A 60 -14.96 -18.77 2.32
N GLU A 61 -13.63 -18.71 2.39
CA GLU A 61 -12.68 -19.58 1.71
C GLU A 61 -11.46 -19.84 2.58
N GLU A 62 -10.82 -20.99 2.39
CA GLU A 62 -9.54 -21.30 3.02
C GLU A 62 -8.41 -20.43 2.45
N PHE A 63 -7.35 -20.18 3.24
CA PHE A 63 -6.19 -19.40 2.78
C PHE A 63 -5.54 -19.96 1.51
N GLN A 64 -5.60 -21.28 1.33
CA GLN A 64 -5.09 -21.93 0.13
C GLN A 64 -5.95 -21.61 -1.10
N GLU A 65 -7.27 -21.48 -0.95
CA GLU A 65 -8.19 -21.13 -2.03
C GLU A 65 -7.95 -19.67 -2.47
N ILE A 66 -7.78 -18.76 -1.50
CA ILE A 66 -7.40 -17.37 -1.76
C ILE A 66 -6.06 -17.30 -2.50
N ALA A 67 -5.06 -18.09 -2.08
CA ALA A 67 -3.76 -18.16 -2.75
C ALA A 67 -3.86 -18.73 -4.19
N ASN A 68 -4.84 -19.60 -4.47
CA ASN A 68 -5.05 -20.16 -5.80
C ASN A 68 -5.65 -19.13 -6.78
N LYS A 69 -6.30 -18.08 -6.27
CA LYS A 69 -6.82 -16.95 -7.06
C LYS A 69 -5.75 -15.94 -7.46
N SER A 70 -4.48 -16.18 -7.12
CA SER A 70 -3.38 -15.32 -7.56
C SER A 70 -3.00 -15.51 -9.01
N GLU A 71 -2.62 -14.41 -9.66
CA GLU A 71 -1.96 -14.45 -10.95
C GLU A 71 -0.46 -14.74 -10.76
N GLY A 72 0.07 -15.69 -11.54
CA GLY A 72 1.45 -16.17 -11.39
C GLY A 72 1.57 -17.19 -10.25
N VAL A 73 2.51 -16.96 -9.31
CA VAL A 73 2.70 -17.92 -8.20
C VAL A 73 1.47 -17.94 -7.30
N GLN A 74 0.96 -19.14 -7.02
CA GLN A 74 -0.13 -19.35 -6.05
C GLN A 74 0.39 -19.10 -4.63
N ARG A 75 0.21 -17.87 -4.14
CA ARG A 75 0.68 -17.39 -2.84
C ARG A 75 -0.33 -16.46 -2.20
N LEU A 76 -0.37 -16.50 -0.88
CA LEU A 76 -1.14 -15.59 -0.05
C LEU A 76 -0.30 -14.35 0.21
N GLY A 77 -0.81 -13.18 -0.15
CA GLY A 77 -0.25 -11.93 0.32
C GLY A 77 -0.90 -11.52 1.64
N VAL A 78 -0.09 -10.92 2.51
CA VAL A 78 -0.51 -10.35 3.79
C VAL A 78 -0.07 -8.90 3.81
N LEU A 79 -1.03 -7.99 3.97
CA LEU A 79 -0.82 -6.55 3.95
C LEU A 79 -1.20 -5.95 5.29
N ARG A 80 -0.30 -5.15 5.85
CA ARG A 80 -0.56 -4.28 7.00
C ARG A 80 -0.33 -2.83 6.62
N MET A 81 -1.20 -1.94 7.07
CA MET A 81 -0.99 -0.50 6.96
C MET A 81 -1.50 0.21 8.20
N ASP A 82 -0.88 1.34 8.51
CA ASP A 82 -1.12 2.13 9.72
C ASP A 82 -0.91 3.62 9.43
N VAL A 83 -1.67 4.49 10.10
CA VAL A 83 -1.54 5.94 9.93
C VAL A 83 -0.31 6.47 10.66
N ASP A 84 0.48 7.25 9.93
CA ASP A 84 1.69 7.81 10.47
C ASP A 84 1.42 8.88 11.53
N SER A 85 2.13 8.76 12.66
CA SER A 85 2.25 9.83 13.65
C SER A 85 0.93 10.28 14.29
N LEU A 86 -0.08 9.41 14.35
CA LEU A 86 -1.38 9.75 14.96
C LEU A 86 -1.28 10.29 16.38
N GLY A 87 -0.42 9.72 17.22
CA GLY A 87 -0.19 10.24 18.57
C GLY A 87 0.18 11.73 18.57
N LYS A 88 1.03 12.17 17.62
CA LYS A 88 1.41 13.58 17.46
C LYS A 88 0.25 14.42 16.91
N ILE A 89 -0.54 13.86 16.00
CA ILE A 89 -1.73 14.53 15.43
C ILE A 89 -2.76 14.81 16.52
N PHE A 90 -3.06 13.82 17.35
CA PHE A 90 -3.99 13.98 18.48
C PHE A 90 -3.44 14.93 19.55
N SER A 91 -2.15 14.86 19.87
CA SER A 91 -1.58 15.65 20.97
C SER A 91 -1.24 17.10 20.61
N HIS A 92 -0.85 17.37 19.36
CA HIS A 92 -0.39 18.70 18.91
C HIS A 92 -1.16 19.26 17.71
N GLY A 93 -1.68 18.41 16.84
CA GLY A 93 -2.28 18.83 15.56
C GLY A 93 -3.62 19.56 15.68
N LEU A 94 -4.30 19.45 16.83
CA LEU A 94 -5.63 20.04 17.05
C LEU A 94 -5.63 21.32 17.90
N GLN A 95 -4.45 21.86 18.24
CA GLN A 95 -4.31 22.97 19.19
C GLN A 95 -4.72 24.34 18.61
N ASP A 96 -4.39 24.61 17.35
CA ASP A 96 -4.59 25.91 16.70
C ASP A 96 -5.80 25.89 15.75
N TYR A 97 -6.84 26.69 16.04
CA TYR A 97 -8.07 26.73 15.25
C TYR A 97 -8.30 28.03 14.45
N MET A 98 -7.52 29.09 14.65
CA MET A 98 -7.88 30.39 14.07
C MET A 98 -7.10 30.74 12.80
N HIS A 99 -7.81 30.85 11.67
CA HIS A 99 -7.42 31.70 10.52
C HIS A 99 -7.59 33.20 10.86
N GLY A 100 -7.08 33.63 12.01
CA GLY A 100 -7.25 34.99 12.53
C GLY A 100 -6.12 35.36 13.49
N ARG A 101 -5.69 36.62 13.45
CA ARG A 101 -4.44 37.17 14.00
C ARG A 101 -4.24 37.07 15.53
N GLU A 102 -5.17 36.53 16.29
CA GLU A 102 -5.02 36.40 17.75
C GLU A 102 -4.77 34.95 18.13
N LYS A 103 -3.51 34.66 18.48
CA LYS A 103 -3.10 33.43 19.18
C LYS A 103 -3.71 33.43 20.58
N ASN A 104 -4.97 33.03 20.67
CA ASN A 104 -5.59 32.78 21.96
C ASN A 104 -5.12 31.40 22.45
N THR A 105 -4.01 31.38 23.20
CA THR A 105 -3.30 30.17 23.68
C THR A 105 -4.10 29.32 24.67
N LEU A 106 -5.32 29.72 25.02
CA LEU A 106 -6.13 29.12 26.07
C LEU A 106 -7.23 28.17 25.56
N ARG A 107 -7.34 27.94 24.25
CA ARG A 107 -8.48 27.28 23.58
C ARG A 107 -8.00 26.73 22.22
N PHE A 108 -7.92 25.43 21.89
CA PHE A 108 -8.91 24.37 22.07
C PHE A 108 -8.35 22.93 21.80
N HIS A 109 -8.02 22.16 22.83
CA HIS A 109 -8.10 20.68 22.78
C HIS A 109 -9.52 20.24 23.12
N SER A 110 -10.50 20.50 22.25
CA SER A 110 -11.88 20.13 22.58
C SER A 110 -12.08 18.63 22.41
N LEU A 111 -12.74 17.99 23.39
CA LEU A 111 -13.13 16.58 23.31
C LEU A 111 -13.93 16.30 22.02
N GLY A 112 -14.74 17.26 21.56
CA GLY A 112 -15.46 17.19 20.29
C GLY A 112 -14.56 17.01 19.05
N ARG A 113 -13.39 17.67 18.98
CA ARG A 113 -12.45 17.49 17.86
C ARG A 113 -11.77 16.13 17.88
N ILE A 114 -11.32 15.70 19.06
CA ILE A 114 -10.69 14.39 19.26
C ILE A 114 -11.66 13.27 18.88
N THR A 115 -12.90 13.36 19.38
CA THR A 115 -13.96 12.38 19.06
C THR A 115 -14.34 12.40 17.59
N THR A 116 -14.44 13.59 16.95
CA THR A 116 -14.71 13.68 15.51
C THR A 116 -13.59 13.08 14.67
N LEU A 117 -12.32 13.35 14.98
CA LEU A 117 -11.19 12.78 14.26
C LEU A 117 -11.12 11.26 14.43
N SER A 118 -11.26 10.76 15.66
CA SER A 118 -11.29 9.33 15.95
C SER A 118 -12.43 8.63 15.22
N TRP A 119 -13.61 9.27 15.15
CA TRP A 119 -14.73 8.77 14.38
C TRP A 119 -14.49 8.76 12.87
N GLN A 120 -13.90 9.83 12.32
CA GLN A 120 -13.55 9.90 10.90
C GLN A 120 -12.57 8.80 10.49
N LEU A 121 -11.55 8.54 11.31
CA LEU A 121 -10.62 7.44 11.08
C LEU A 121 -11.35 6.08 11.16
N SER A 122 -12.17 5.88 12.21
CA SER A 122 -12.97 4.66 12.34
C SER A 122 -13.92 4.43 11.15
N LEU A 123 -14.50 5.49 10.58
CA LEU A 123 -15.31 5.43 9.37
C LEU A 123 -14.48 5.04 8.14
N PHE A 124 -13.28 5.61 8.01
CA PHE A 124 -12.39 5.30 6.90
C PHE A 124 -11.99 3.81 6.90
N PHE A 125 -11.44 3.33 8.01
CA PHE A 125 -10.96 1.94 8.12
C PHE A 125 -12.14 0.95 8.21
N GLY A 126 -13.14 1.23 9.04
CA GLY A 126 -14.25 0.31 9.28
C GLY A 126 -15.27 0.22 8.13
N ALA A 127 -15.40 1.24 7.28
CA ALA A 127 -16.41 1.26 6.22
C ALA A 127 -15.85 1.56 4.83
N LEU A 128 -15.01 2.59 4.67
CA LEU A 128 -14.51 2.96 3.35
C LEU A 128 -13.54 1.92 2.78
N VAL A 129 -12.60 1.40 3.58
CA VAL A 129 -11.64 0.37 3.12
C VAL A 129 -12.35 -0.90 2.63
N PRO A 130 -13.25 -1.54 3.41
CA PRO A 130 -14.07 -2.65 2.89
C PRO A 130 -14.87 -2.26 1.64
N GLY A 131 -15.41 -1.03 1.61
CA GLY A 131 -16.16 -0.51 0.46
C GLY A 131 -15.33 -0.36 -0.81
N ILE A 132 -14.04 -0.01 -0.72
CA ILE A 132 -13.10 0.02 -1.87
C ILE A 132 -12.94 -1.38 -2.45
N ILE A 133 -12.75 -2.38 -1.59
CA ILE A 133 -12.54 -3.78 -2.00
C ILE A 133 -13.81 -4.37 -2.61
N ARG A 134 -14.97 -4.20 -1.95
CA ARG A 134 -16.25 -4.76 -2.41
C ARG A 134 -16.74 -4.19 -3.73
N ARG A 135 -16.53 -2.89 -4.00
CA ARG A 135 -16.96 -2.24 -5.24
C ARG A 135 -16.14 -2.65 -6.45
N ASN A 136 -14.89 -3.11 -6.24
CA ASN A 136 -14.05 -3.58 -7.31
C ASN A 136 -14.24 -5.08 -7.55
N GLN A 137 -14.81 -5.45 -8.70
CA GLN A 137 -15.05 -6.85 -9.08
C GLN A 137 -13.77 -7.69 -9.10
N GLN A 138 -12.61 -7.08 -9.40
CA GLN A 138 -11.34 -7.78 -9.38
C GLN A 138 -10.83 -8.08 -7.96
N TRP A 139 -11.29 -7.36 -6.94
CA TRP A 139 -10.78 -7.52 -5.57
C TRP A 139 -11.76 -8.22 -4.64
N LYS A 140 -13.07 -8.08 -4.89
CA LYS A 140 -14.16 -8.59 -4.05
C LYS A 140 -13.98 -10.05 -3.63
N GLU A 141 -13.54 -10.90 -4.55
CA GLU A 141 -13.36 -12.35 -4.31
C GLU A 141 -11.91 -12.74 -4.05
N ARG A 142 -10.96 -11.80 -4.16
CA ARG A 142 -9.51 -12.06 -4.08
C ARG A 142 -8.86 -11.49 -2.83
N VAL A 143 -9.54 -10.57 -2.14
CA VAL A 143 -9.02 -9.86 -0.96
C VAL A 143 -10.05 -9.89 0.17
N THR A 144 -9.61 -10.27 1.35
CA THR A 144 -10.38 -10.36 2.59
C THR A 144 -9.81 -9.39 3.62
N VAL A 145 -10.70 -8.57 4.20
CA VAL A 145 -10.38 -7.74 5.36
C VAL A 145 -10.50 -8.61 6.61
N VAL A 146 -9.38 -8.92 7.25
CA VAL A 146 -9.37 -9.64 8.53
C VAL A 146 -9.67 -8.67 9.67
N TYR A 147 -9.04 -7.50 9.61
CA TYR A 147 -9.21 -6.44 10.58
C TYR A 147 -8.99 -5.09 9.91
N SER A 148 -9.84 -4.12 10.22
CA SER A 148 -9.67 -2.73 9.84
C SER A 148 -10.46 -1.86 10.82
N GLY A 149 -9.78 -1.15 11.70
CA GLY A 149 -10.43 -0.43 12.78
C GLY A 149 -9.50 0.60 13.40
N GLY A 150 -10.06 1.72 13.85
CA GLY A 150 -9.26 2.83 14.38
C GLY A 150 -8.39 3.43 13.28
N ASP A 151 -7.12 3.03 13.23
CA ASP A 151 -6.06 3.55 12.40
C ASP A 151 -5.23 2.51 11.64
N ASP A 152 -5.48 1.23 11.89
CA ASP A 152 -4.75 0.13 11.28
C ASP A 152 -5.64 -0.78 10.42
N LEU A 153 -4.99 -1.47 9.49
CA LEU A 153 -5.63 -2.45 8.63
C LEU A 153 -4.74 -3.69 8.46
N PHE A 154 -5.40 -4.83 8.39
CA PHE A 154 -4.82 -6.14 8.11
C PHE A 154 -5.65 -6.84 7.03
N LEU A 155 -5.08 -6.99 5.84
CA LEU A 155 -5.70 -7.66 4.71
C LEU A 155 -4.96 -8.94 4.35
N LEU A 156 -5.73 -9.94 3.95
CA LEU A 156 -5.25 -11.17 3.33
C LEU A 156 -5.81 -11.26 1.91
N GLY A 157 -5.04 -11.76 0.97
CA GLY A 157 -5.54 -11.86 -0.40
C GLY A 157 -4.58 -12.52 -1.37
N ALA A 158 -5.02 -12.60 -2.62
CA ALA A 158 -4.15 -12.88 -3.74
C ALA A 158 -2.98 -11.88 -3.74
N TRP A 159 -1.74 -12.40 -3.75
CA TRP A 159 -0.56 -11.55 -3.57
C TRP A 159 -0.41 -10.48 -4.65
N ASP A 160 -0.84 -10.74 -5.88
CA ASP A 160 -0.72 -9.83 -7.01
C ASP A 160 -1.75 -8.69 -6.97
N ALA A 161 -2.89 -8.89 -6.30
CA ALA A 161 -3.94 -7.88 -6.15
C ALA A 161 -3.65 -6.87 -5.02
N LEU A 162 -2.99 -7.32 -3.94
CA LEU A 162 -2.74 -6.49 -2.77
C LEU A 162 -1.88 -5.23 -3.01
N PRO A 163 -0.84 -5.23 -3.87
CA PRO A 163 -0.12 -4.02 -4.28
C PRO A 163 -1.03 -2.92 -4.83
N GLU A 164 -2.00 -3.29 -5.66
CA GLU A 164 -2.95 -2.34 -6.26
C GLU A 164 -3.97 -1.84 -5.24
N VAL A 165 -4.44 -2.74 -4.36
CA VAL A 165 -5.32 -2.38 -3.24
C VAL A 165 -4.61 -1.40 -2.30
N ALA A 166 -3.33 -1.62 -1.98
CA ALA A 166 -2.55 -0.72 -1.13
C ALA A 166 -2.44 0.69 -1.73
N LEU A 167 -2.18 0.79 -3.04
CA LEU A 167 -2.18 2.08 -3.76
C LEU A 167 -3.54 2.76 -3.73
N ALA A 168 -4.62 2.00 -3.93
CA ALA A 168 -5.98 2.52 -3.91
C ALA A 168 -6.39 3.03 -2.52
N ILE A 169 -6.06 2.29 -1.45
CA ILE A 169 -6.29 2.71 -0.07
C ILE A 169 -5.50 3.98 0.23
N ARG A 170 -4.21 4.03 -0.13
CA ARG A 170 -3.38 5.23 0.08
C ARG A 170 -3.95 6.44 -0.64
N LYS A 171 -4.38 6.30 -1.90
CA LYS A 171 -4.99 7.38 -2.67
C LYS A 171 -6.29 7.85 -2.02
N GLN A 172 -7.18 6.93 -1.68
CA GLN A 172 -8.45 7.26 -1.05
C GLN A 172 -8.26 7.91 0.32
N PHE A 173 -7.24 7.53 1.07
CA PHE A 173 -6.89 8.15 2.35
C PHE A 173 -6.36 9.57 2.18
N ALA A 174 -5.51 9.80 1.18
CA ALA A 174 -5.05 11.14 0.82
C ALA A 174 -6.22 12.04 0.41
N ASP A 175 -7.17 11.53 -0.39
CA ASP A 175 -8.37 12.28 -0.76
C ASP A 175 -9.27 12.55 0.47
N PHE A 176 -9.44 11.55 1.35
CA PHE A 176 -10.20 11.67 2.59
C PHE A 176 -9.60 12.71 3.57
N SER A 177 -8.28 12.82 3.62
CA SER A 177 -7.56 13.80 4.43
C SER A 177 -7.31 15.14 3.73
N CYS A 178 -7.96 15.39 2.59
CA CYS A 178 -7.80 16.60 1.78
C CYS A 178 -6.34 16.86 1.33
N ASN A 179 -5.59 15.80 1.05
CA ASN A 179 -4.17 15.82 0.71
C ASN A 179 -3.30 16.50 1.78
N ASN A 180 -3.69 16.39 3.05
CA ASN A 180 -2.93 16.95 4.16
C ASN A 180 -1.62 16.16 4.36
N PRO A 181 -0.43 16.80 4.25
CA PRO A 181 0.86 16.12 4.37
C PRO A 181 1.13 15.55 5.77
N SER A 182 0.37 15.96 6.80
CA SER A 182 0.47 15.37 8.13
C SER A 182 -0.26 14.03 8.27
N PHE A 183 -1.22 13.72 7.39
CA PHE A 183 -1.95 12.46 7.37
C PHE A 183 -1.41 11.56 6.26
N THR A 184 -0.43 10.73 6.62
CA THR A 184 0.16 9.75 5.71
C THR A 184 -0.06 8.33 6.21
N LEU A 185 0.08 7.35 5.32
CA LEU A 185 -0.02 5.94 5.62
C LEU A 185 1.32 5.29 5.39
N SER A 186 1.75 4.42 6.29
CA SER A 186 2.85 3.49 6.04
C SER A 186 2.33 2.06 6.04
N GLY A 187 2.89 1.22 5.18
CA GLY A 187 2.43 -0.15 5.04
C GLY A 187 3.53 -1.13 4.68
N GLY A 188 3.28 -2.40 4.98
CA GLY A 188 4.17 -3.50 4.64
C GLY A 188 3.38 -4.68 4.10
N MET A 189 3.90 -5.29 3.04
CA MET A 189 3.33 -6.49 2.46
C MET A 189 4.36 -7.61 2.37
N VAL A 190 3.92 -8.82 2.73
CA VAL A 190 4.70 -10.06 2.58
C VAL A 190 3.94 -11.09 1.78
N ILE A 191 4.69 -11.98 1.12
CA ILE A 191 4.15 -13.06 0.28
C ILE A 191 4.48 -14.40 0.94
N THR A 192 3.46 -15.19 1.24
CA THR A 192 3.57 -16.45 1.98
C THR A 192 2.80 -17.57 1.29
N GLY A 193 3.06 -18.83 1.67
CA GLY A 193 2.29 -19.97 1.15
C GLY A 193 0.92 -20.08 1.81
N GLY A 194 -0.10 -20.62 1.13
CA GLY A 194 -1.44 -20.79 1.71
C GLY A 194 -1.49 -21.68 2.95
N LYS A 195 -0.54 -22.61 3.11
CA LYS A 195 -0.38 -23.47 4.29
C LYS A 195 0.58 -22.90 5.36
N PHE A 196 1.16 -21.73 5.11
CA PHE A 196 2.11 -21.14 6.05
C PHE A 196 1.36 -20.57 7.27
N PRO A 197 1.88 -20.71 8.51
CA PRO A 197 1.17 -20.26 9.70
C PRO A 197 0.87 -18.74 9.67
N ILE A 198 -0.40 -18.38 9.82
CA ILE A 198 -0.85 -16.97 9.70
C ILE A 198 -0.21 -16.06 10.74
N TYR A 199 0.00 -16.53 11.98
CA TYR A 199 0.64 -15.72 13.01
C TYR A 199 2.06 -15.29 12.59
N LYS A 200 2.81 -16.16 11.91
CA LYS A 200 4.14 -15.82 11.36
C LYS A 200 4.01 -14.85 10.20
N SER A 201 3.04 -15.02 9.31
CA SER A 201 2.81 -14.04 8.23
C SER A 201 2.45 -12.67 8.78
N ALA A 202 1.68 -12.61 9.87
CA ALA A 202 1.27 -11.37 10.51
C ALA A 202 2.43 -10.65 11.20
N GLU A 203 3.36 -11.40 11.81
CA GLU A 203 4.61 -10.91 12.37
C GLU A 203 5.51 -10.34 11.25
N MET A 204 5.74 -11.11 10.18
CA MET A 204 6.53 -10.67 9.03
C MET A 204 5.94 -9.42 8.35
N ALA A 205 4.62 -9.33 8.23
CA ALA A 205 3.96 -8.13 7.72
C ALA A 205 4.16 -6.93 8.65
N GLY A 206 4.15 -7.15 9.97
CA GLY A 206 4.42 -6.13 10.97
C GLY A 206 5.86 -5.62 10.90
N ASP A 207 6.83 -6.51 10.67
CA ASP A 207 8.23 -6.13 10.44
C ASP A 207 8.38 -5.31 9.16
N ALA A 208 7.68 -5.68 8.09
CA ALA A 208 7.67 -4.93 6.83
C ALA A 208 7.06 -3.53 7.02
N GLU A 209 5.96 -3.41 7.76
CA GLU A 209 5.33 -2.13 8.13
C GLU A 209 6.29 -1.27 8.97
N ALA A 210 6.98 -1.87 9.95
CA ALA A 210 7.98 -1.19 10.76
C ALA A 210 9.17 -0.71 9.94
N LYS A 211 9.63 -1.48 8.94
CA LYS A 211 10.65 -1.05 7.97
C LYS A 211 10.18 0.16 7.17
N ALA A 212 8.91 0.19 6.76
CA ALA A 212 8.33 1.32 6.05
C ALA A 212 8.30 2.59 6.92
N LYS A 213 7.90 2.47 8.19
CA LYS A 213 7.90 3.60 9.14
C LYS A 213 9.29 4.14 9.47
N LYS A 214 10.35 3.35 9.28
CA LYS A 214 11.75 3.79 9.46
C LYS A 214 12.36 4.32 8.17
N HIS A 215 11.65 4.25 7.05
CA HIS A 215 12.15 4.70 5.77
C HIS A 215 12.26 6.23 5.72
N VAL A 216 13.38 6.70 5.19
CA VAL A 216 13.66 8.11 4.94
C VAL A 216 14.00 8.26 3.47
N ALA A 217 13.21 9.07 2.77
CA ALA A 217 13.44 9.46 1.38
C ALA A 217 13.87 10.93 1.32
N VAL A 218 14.89 11.24 0.53
CA VAL A 218 15.30 12.63 0.31
C VAL A 218 14.84 13.06 -1.07
N PHE A 219 14.02 14.10 -1.16
CA PHE A 219 13.53 14.60 -2.45
C PHE A 219 14.37 15.79 -2.94
N GLN A 220 14.77 15.76 -4.21
CA GLN A 220 15.55 16.80 -4.88
C GLN A 220 14.62 17.68 -5.74
N GLY A 221 14.56 19.00 -5.48
CA GLY A 221 13.73 19.95 -6.25
C GLY A 221 13.46 21.26 -5.51
N GLU A 222 12.67 22.18 -6.11
CA GLU A 222 12.32 23.49 -5.53
C GLU A 222 11.53 23.39 -4.20
N LYS A 223 10.92 22.23 -3.93
CA LYS A 223 10.28 21.84 -2.66
C LYS A 223 11.00 20.65 -2.00
N GLY A 224 12.33 20.58 -2.17
CA GLY A 224 13.16 19.51 -1.63
C GLY A 224 13.00 19.39 -0.11
N GLY A 225 13.00 18.16 0.38
CA GLY A 225 12.73 17.86 1.79
C GLY A 225 13.00 16.40 2.12
N ILE A 226 13.14 16.13 3.42
CA ILE A 226 13.27 14.79 3.96
C ILE A 226 11.87 14.26 4.26
N GLY A 227 11.44 13.24 3.53
CA GLY A 227 10.22 12.48 3.81
C GLY A 227 10.55 11.31 4.74
N GLU A 228 10.07 11.37 5.98
CA GLU A 228 10.09 10.24 6.91
C GLU A 228 8.73 9.52 6.85
N LYS A 229 8.74 8.19 6.97
CA LYS A 229 7.52 7.35 6.88
C LYS A 229 6.86 7.48 5.50
N ASN A 230 5.52 7.49 5.42
CA ASN A 230 4.75 7.63 4.18
C ASN A 230 5.30 6.68 3.09
N SER A 231 5.54 5.44 3.49
CA SER A 231 6.31 4.47 2.72
C SER A 231 5.63 3.12 2.71
N PHE A 232 5.97 2.32 1.72
CA PHE A 232 5.47 0.99 1.52
C PHE A 232 6.64 0.01 1.36
N THR A 233 6.67 -1.02 2.21
CA THR A 233 7.65 -2.12 2.08
C THR A 233 7.03 -3.23 1.26
N PHE A 234 7.67 -3.55 0.15
CA PHE A 234 7.28 -4.66 -0.73
C PHE A 234 8.52 -5.44 -1.14
N LEU A 235 8.43 -6.78 -1.13
CA LEU A 235 9.56 -7.68 -1.42
C LEU A 235 10.82 -7.32 -0.61
N ASP A 236 10.62 -7.08 0.68
CA ASP A 236 11.64 -6.68 1.66
C ASP A 236 12.35 -5.34 1.40
N THR A 237 11.86 -4.55 0.44
CA THR A 237 12.43 -3.25 0.09
C THR A 237 11.47 -2.13 0.50
N PRO A 238 11.85 -1.27 1.46
CA PRO A 238 11.06 -0.08 1.81
C PRO A 238 11.23 1.01 0.75
N MET A 239 10.11 1.54 0.25
CA MET A 239 10.04 2.58 -0.77
C MET A 239 9.05 3.65 -0.34
N CYS A 240 9.27 4.93 -0.66
CA CYS A 240 8.20 5.91 -0.50
C CYS A 240 7.07 5.63 -1.51
N TRP A 241 5.84 6.10 -1.23
CA TRP A 241 4.72 5.82 -2.15
C TRP A 241 4.94 6.28 -3.58
N LYS A 242 5.70 7.38 -3.79
CA LYS A 242 6.03 7.88 -5.13
C LYS A 242 6.95 6.92 -5.88
N GLU A 243 7.97 6.39 -5.20
CA GLU A 243 8.86 5.35 -5.75
C GLU A 243 8.07 4.09 -6.09
N PHE A 244 7.23 3.63 -5.17
CA PHE A 244 6.42 2.44 -5.38
C PHE A 244 5.44 2.60 -6.55
N GLU A 245 4.82 3.77 -6.69
CA GLU A 245 3.95 4.08 -7.84
C GLU A 245 4.73 4.08 -9.16
N ALA A 246 5.95 4.62 -9.18
CA ALA A 246 6.82 4.57 -10.36
C ALA A 246 7.22 3.13 -10.74
N VAL A 247 7.58 2.31 -9.75
CA VAL A 247 7.87 0.87 -9.96
C VAL A 247 6.63 0.14 -10.48
N SER A 248 5.45 0.40 -9.91
CA SER A 248 4.19 -0.20 -10.35
C SER A 248 3.85 0.16 -11.80
N ARG A 249 4.05 1.43 -12.20
CA ARG A 249 3.86 1.87 -13.59
C ARG A 249 4.82 1.17 -14.54
N MET A 250 6.11 1.11 -14.20
CA MET A 250 7.12 0.42 -15.00
C MET A 250 6.81 -1.09 -15.12
N LYS A 251 6.35 -1.72 -14.03
CA LYS A 251 5.89 -3.11 -14.04
C LYS A 251 4.70 -3.30 -15.00
N ASN A 252 3.74 -2.37 -15.02
CA ASN A 252 2.58 -2.46 -15.90
C ASN A 252 2.94 -2.25 -17.38
N ASP A 253 3.97 -1.45 -17.66
CA ASP A 253 4.53 -1.32 -19.02
C ASP A 253 5.29 -2.60 -19.46
N LEU A 254 6.02 -3.24 -18.55
CA LEU A 254 6.86 -4.40 -18.85
C LEU A 254 6.12 -5.74 -18.88
N TYR A 255 5.20 -5.95 -17.94
CA TYR A 255 4.56 -7.25 -17.72
C TYR A 255 3.84 -7.81 -18.95
N PRO A 256 3.03 -7.04 -19.71
CA PRO A 256 2.35 -7.55 -20.90
C PRO A 256 3.33 -8.10 -21.95
N LEU A 257 4.47 -7.43 -22.13
CA LEU A 257 5.49 -7.85 -23.08
C LEU A 257 6.16 -9.15 -22.63
N LEU A 258 6.48 -9.27 -21.34
CA LEU A 258 7.16 -10.45 -20.81
C LEU A 258 6.31 -11.73 -20.84
N GLN A 259 5.00 -11.63 -21.12
CA GLN A 259 4.16 -12.80 -21.36
C GLN A 259 4.58 -13.57 -22.62
N GLU A 260 5.10 -12.87 -23.63
CA GLU A 260 5.65 -13.48 -24.84
C GLU A 260 6.98 -14.19 -24.54
N LYS A 261 7.10 -15.45 -24.98
CA LYS A 261 8.28 -16.28 -24.69
C LYS A 261 9.58 -15.65 -25.18
N ASP A 262 9.53 -14.94 -26.30
CA ASP A 262 10.69 -14.30 -26.94
C ASP A 262 11.26 -13.12 -26.13
N TYR A 263 10.45 -12.57 -25.21
CA TYR A 263 10.80 -11.44 -24.38
C TYR A 263 11.18 -11.82 -22.95
N ARG A 264 10.92 -13.06 -22.51
CA ARG A 264 11.38 -13.58 -21.21
C ARG A 264 12.88 -13.43 -20.95
N PRO A 265 13.79 -13.59 -21.94
CA PRO A 265 15.21 -13.35 -21.71
C PRO A 265 15.55 -11.90 -21.29
N LEU A 266 14.66 -10.93 -21.50
CA LEU A 266 14.83 -9.57 -20.97
C LEU A 266 14.83 -9.58 -19.44
N LEU A 267 13.90 -10.33 -18.83
CA LEU A 267 13.77 -10.41 -17.38
C LEU A 267 15.05 -10.95 -16.72
N ASN A 268 15.64 -12.00 -17.30
CA ASN A 268 16.92 -12.54 -16.82
C ASN A 268 18.02 -11.48 -16.86
N ARG A 269 18.11 -10.71 -17.96
CA ARG A 269 19.09 -9.61 -18.07
C ARG A 269 18.89 -8.54 -17.00
N LEU A 270 17.64 -8.14 -16.74
CA LEU A 270 17.34 -7.14 -15.70
C LEU A 270 17.75 -7.65 -14.32
N ARG A 271 17.52 -8.93 -14.03
CA ARG A 271 17.98 -9.56 -12.78
C ARG A 271 19.49 -9.61 -12.70
N ASP A 272 20.19 -10.00 -13.77
CA ASP A 272 21.65 -10.03 -13.80
C ASP A 272 22.26 -8.62 -13.57
N ILE A 273 21.61 -7.58 -14.12
CA ILE A 273 22.00 -6.18 -13.88
C ILE A 273 21.78 -5.81 -12.41
N ALA A 274 20.61 -6.13 -11.84
CA ALA A 274 20.31 -5.85 -10.43
C ALA A 274 21.30 -6.55 -9.48
N SER A 275 21.57 -7.85 -9.70
CA SER A 275 22.55 -8.61 -8.91
C SER A 275 23.96 -8.05 -9.06
N SER A 276 24.39 -7.71 -10.28
CA SER A 276 25.72 -7.11 -10.50
C SER A 276 25.87 -5.75 -9.81
N TRP A 277 24.78 -4.97 -9.68
CA TRP A 277 24.78 -3.72 -8.93
C TRP A 277 24.83 -3.97 -7.42
N ALA A 278 24.01 -4.88 -6.90
CA ALA A 278 23.98 -5.25 -5.48
C ALA A 278 25.36 -5.75 -5.00
N GLU A 279 26.01 -6.62 -5.76
CA GLU A 279 27.38 -7.09 -5.48
C GLU A 279 28.40 -5.95 -5.46
N SER A 280 28.23 -4.95 -6.34
CA SER A 280 29.12 -3.79 -6.40
C SER A 280 28.90 -2.87 -5.21
N LYS A 281 27.64 -2.67 -4.81
CA LYS A 281 27.26 -1.92 -3.60
C LYS A 281 27.84 -2.58 -2.34
N ASP A 282 27.65 -3.88 -2.17
CA ASP A 282 28.18 -4.60 -1.01
C ASP A 282 29.71 -4.56 -0.94
N ARG A 283 30.38 -4.73 -2.09
CA ARG A 283 31.85 -4.64 -2.18
C ARG A 283 32.35 -3.24 -1.77
N LEU A 284 31.75 -2.18 -2.30
CA LEU A 284 32.15 -0.81 -1.99
C LEU A 284 31.83 -0.43 -0.54
N LEU A 285 30.72 -0.90 0.03
CA LEU A 285 30.39 -0.67 1.45
C LEU A 285 31.37 -1.38 2.39
N ARG A 286 31.82 -2.60 2.04
CA ARG A 286 32.82 -3.33 2.84
C ARG A 286 34.22 -2.74 2.75
N ASN A 287 34.61 -2.27 1.58
CA ASN A 287 35.95 -1.73 1.32
C ASN A 287 36.07 -0.22 1.58
N GLY A 288 34.94 0.49 1.67
CA GLY A 288 34.85 1.95 1.65
C GLY A 288 35.30 2.69 2.91
N GLY A 289 35.65 2.00 4.01
CA GLY A 289 36.23 2.62 5.20
C GLY A 289 35.51 3.90 5.67
N HIS A 290 36.27 5.00 5.83
CA HIS A 290 35.78 6.33 6.27
C HIS A 290 35.36 7.26 5.09
N GLN A 291 35.15 6.74 3.88
CA GLN A 291 34.79 7.58 2.73
C GLN A 291 33.37 8.17 2.88
N SER A 292 33.14 9.34 2.29
CA SER A 292 31.81 9.96 2.29
C SER A 292 30.83 9.16 1.45
N ILE A 293 29.56 9.13 1.88
CA ILE A 293 28.47 8.41 1.18
C ILE A 293 28.32 8.88 -0.28
N GLU A 294 28.54 10.17 -0.55
CA GLU A 294 28.50 10.71 -1.92
C GLU A 294 29.60 10.17 -2.82
N HIS A 295 30.80 9.96 -2.28
CA HIS A 295 31.91 9.38 -3.03
C HIS A 295 31.60 7.94 -3.44
N ILE A 296 31.09 7.15 -2.49
CA ILE A 296 30.64 5.77 -2.75
C ILE A 296 29.53 5.75 -3.81
N LYS A 297 28.53 6.65 -3.75
CA LYS A 297 27.48 6.74 -4.77
C LYS A 297 28.05 7.04 -6.17
N ARG A 298 29.04 7.95 -6.27
CA ARG A 298 29.68 8.27 -7.57
C ARG A 298 30.47 7.09 -8.13
N GLU A 299 31.28 6.43 -7.30
CA GLU A 299 32.02 5.23 -7.73
C GLU A 299 31.06 4.12 -8.16
N LEU A 300 30.00 3.89 -7.39
CA LEU A 300 28.98 2.90 -7.72
C LEU A 300 28.35 3.18 -9.09
N MET A 301 28.14 4.45 -9.48
CA MET A 301 27.59 4.82 -10.80
C MET A 301 28.60 4.71 -11.95
N ALA A 302 29.89 4.59 -11.65
CA ALA A 302 30.97 4.41 -12.63
C ALA A 302 31.36 2.93 -12.84
N GLU A 303 30.74 2.02 -12.10
CA GLU A 303 31.07 0.58 -12.10
C GLU A 303 30.62 -0.16 -13.37
N LYS A 304 31.15 -1.39 -13.51
CA LYS A 304 30.96 -2.24 -14.71
C LYS A 304 29.50 -2.58 -15.02
N TRP A 305 28.61 -2.58 -14.01
CA TRP A 305 27.20 -2.92 -14.21
C TRP A 305 26.52 -1.96 -15.20
N ARG A 306 26.91 -0.68 -15.23
CA ARG A 306 26.31 0.34 -16.10
C ARG A 306 26.59 0.05 -17.57
N TRP A 307 27.83 -0.28 -17.90
CA TRP A 307 28.24 -0.69 -19.25
C TRP A 307 27.58 -2.01 -19.67
N ARG A 308 27.50 -2.98 -18.75
CA ARG A 308 26.79 -4.25 -18.99
C ARG A 308 25.31 -4.02 -19.27
N MET A 309 24.68 -3.11 -18.53
CA MET A 309 23.28 -2.74 -18.71
C MET A 309 23.04 -2.15 -20.11
N VAL A 310 23.78 -1.10 -20.49
CA VAL A 310 23.63 -0.47 -21.82
C VAL A 310 23.86 -1.49 -22.93
N TYR A 311 24.98 -2.22 -22.89
CA TYR A 311 25.32 -3.19 -23.93
C TYR A 311 24.30 -4.34 -24.03
N SER A 312 23.92 -4.93 -22.89
CA SER A 312 23.01 -6.09 -22.85
C SER A 312 21.61 -5.73 -23.36
N LEU A 313 21.09 -4.57 -22.94
CA LEU A 313 19.77 -4.10 -23.33
C LEU A 313 19.74 -3.62 -24.79
N SER A 314 20.70 -2.81 -25.23
CA SER A 314 20.76 -2.34 -26.62
C SER A 314 20.96 -3.50 -27.61
N ARG A 315 21.77 -4.51 -27.25
CA ARG A 315 21.94 -5.72 -28.07
C ARG A 315 20.64 -6.53 -28.18
N PHE A 316 19.85 -6.57 -27.12
CA PHE A 316 18.56 -7.26 -27.13
C PHE A 316 17.50 -6.55 -27.98
N GLY A 317 17.52 -5.20 -27.99
CA GLY A 317 16.62 -4.37 -28.77
C GLY A 317 16.93 -4.28 -30.26
N ARG A 318 18.19 -4.51 -30.67
CA ARG A 318 18.70 -4.24 -32.04
C ARG A 318 17.89 -4.86 -33.19
N ASN A 319 17.22 -5.99 -32.95
CA ASN A 319 16.44 -6.70 -33.98
C ASN A 319 14.92 -6.64 -33.71
N ARG A 320 14.47 -5.78 -32.80
CA ARG A 320 13.09 -5.76 -32.28
C ARG A 320 12.59 -4.33 -32.12
N GLN A 321 12.10 -3.77 -33.22
CA GLN A 321 11.65 -2.37 -33.29
C GLN A 321 10.51 -2.05 -32.31
N SER A 322 9.63 -3.03 -32.02
CA SER A 322 8.56 -2.92 -31.03
C SER A 322 9.06 -2.75 -29.58
N LEU A 323 10.27 -3.26 -29.27
CA LEU A 323 10.84 -3.21 -27.92
C LEU A 323 11.73 -1.99 -27.67
N GLN A 324 12.10 -1.28 -28.73
CA GLN A 324 13.12 -0.24 -28.61
C GLN A 324 12.68 0.89 -27.66
N ASN A 325 11.43 1.34 -27.79
CA ASN A 325 10.84 2.32 -26.88
C ASN A 325 10.81 1.84 -25.43
N VAL A 326 10.55 0.55 -25.19
CA VAL A 326 10.47 -0.03 -23.85
C VAL A 326 11.86 -0.16 -23.24
N ILE A 327 12.85 -0.59 -24.03
CA ILE A 327 14.23 -0.69 -23.61
C ILE A 327 14.77 0.69 -23.24
N GLU A 328 14.48 1.71 -24.04
CA GLU A 328 14.86 3.10 -23.74
C GLU A 328 14.21 3.58 -22.43
N LYS A 329 12.91 3.34 -22.23
CA LYS A 329 12.21 3.63 -20.96
C LYS A 329 12.85 2.91 -19.77
N VAL A 330 13.22 1.64 -19.90
CA VAL A 330 13.87 0.87 -18.84
C VAL A 330 15.27 1.41 -18.55
N GLN A 331 16.03 1.76 -19.59
CA GLN A 331 17.35 2.36 -19.42
C GLN A 331 17.27 3.71 -18.69
N GLN A 332 16.32 4.56 -19.07
CA GLN A 332 16.03 5.82 -18.38
C GLN A 332 15.63 5.56 -16.92
N PHE A 333 14.68 4.66 -16.67
CA PHE A 333 14.27 4.31 -15.31
C PHE A 333 15.45 3.85 -14.44
N ILE A 334 16.33 2.99 -14.97
CA ILE A 334 17.49 2.48 -14.24
C ILE A 334 18.48 3.60 -13.87
N LEU A 335 18.71 4.53 -14.80
CA LEU A 335 19.74 5.57 -14.67
C LEU A 335 19.24 6.80 -13.91
N ASP A 336 17.97 7.16 -14.05
CA ASP A 336 17.44 8.41 -13.52
C ASP A 336 16.96 8.26 -12.06
N PRO A 337 16.95 9.36 -11.29
CA PRO A 337 16.31 9.41 -9.99
C PRO A 337 14.82 9.08 -10.08
N VAL A 338 14.31 8.20 -9.22
CA VAL A 338 12.91 7.77 -9.26
C VAL A 338 12.05 8.78 -8.54
N ALA A 339 11.11 9.40 -9.26
CA ALA A 339 10.10 10.30 -8.70
C ALA A 339 10.70 11.42 -7.81
N GLU A 340 11.80 12.02 -8.27
CA GLU A 340 12.55 13.09 -7.59
C GLU A 340 13.21 12.67 -6.27
N SER A 341 13.25 11.37 -5.94
CA SER A 341 13.98 10.84 -4.78
C SER A 341 15.49 10.84 -5.00
N ASP A 342 16.26 10.60 -3.95
CA ASP A 342 17.71 10.43 -3.98
C ASP A 342 18.17 9.04 -4.43
N ARG A 343 17.21 8.16 -4.76
CA ARG A 343 17.45 6.80 -5.28
C ARG A 343 17.27 6.77 -6.78
N ASN A 344 18.20 6.08 -7.44
CA ASN A 344 18.10 5.76 -8.86
C ASN A 344 17.31 4.47 -9.05
N GLY A 345 16.67 4.28 -10.20
CA GLY A 345 15.82 3.08 -10.41
C GLY A 345 16.60 1.77 -10.42
N ILE A 346 17.92 1.80 -10.58
CA ILE A 346 18.77 0.62 -10.36
C ILE A 346 18.60 0.03 -8.95
N GLU A 347 18.38 0.87 -7.93
CA GLU A 347 18.19 0.41 -6.55
C GLU A 347 16.86 -0.33 -6.36
N LEU A 348 15.89 -0.08 -7.25
CA LEU A 348 14.55 -0.67 -7.23
C LEU A 348 14.37 -1.75 -8.31
N LEU A 349 15.42 -2.02 -9.10
CA LEU A 349 15.36 -2.97 -10.22
C LEU A 349 15.15 -4.41 -9.74
N GLU A 350 15.66 -4.74 -8.55
CA GLU A 350 15.42 -6.05 -7.93
C GLU A 350 13.93 -6.26 -7.64
N VAL A 351 13.26 -5.28 -7.03
CA VAL A 351 11.81 -5.32 -6.77
C VAL A 351 11.03 -5.47 -8.07
N LEU A 352 11.35 -4.66 -9.08
CA LEU A 352 10.69 -4.69 -10.38
C LEU A 352 10.84 -6.05 -11.07
N SER A 353 12.06 -6.56 -11.16
CA SER A 353 12.34 -7.86 -11.80
C SER A 353 11.71 -9.01 -11.03
N ARG A 354 11.79 -9.01 -9.70
CA ARG A 354 11.20 -10.06 -8.87
C ARG A 354 9.67 -10.05 -8.93
N TRP A 355 9.05 -8.88 -8.97
CA TRP A 355 7.60 -8.75 -9.14
C TRP A 355 7.14 -9.36 -10.47
N CYS A 356 7.79 -8.99 -11.57
CA CYS A 356 7.51 -9.58 -12.89
C CYS A 356 7.73 -11.10 -12.90
N GLU A 357 8.80 -11.60 -12.29
CA GLU A 357 9.08 -13.03 -12.20
C GLU A 357 7.97 -13.80 -11.48
N LEU A 358 7.52 -13.29 -10.32
CA LEU A 358 6.45 -13.92 -9.54
C LEU A 358 5.13 -13.94 -10.32
N GLN A 359 4.83 -12.91 -11.10
CA GLN A 359 3.58 -12.86 -11.86
C GLN A 359 3.62 -13.69 -13.15
N LEU A 360 4.81 -13.95 -13.71
CA LEU A 360 4.97 -14.81 -14.91
C LEU A 360 5.05 -16.30 -14.59
N ARG A 361 5.44 -16.64 -13.37
CA ARG A 361 5.62 -18.03 -12.95
C ARG A 361 4.25 -18.71 -12.79
N LYS A 362 3.78 -19.34 -13.86
CA LYS A 362 2.58 -20.17 -13.83
C LYS A 362 2.77 -21.33 -12.84
N PRO A 363 1.71 -21.76 -12.12
CA PRO A 363 1.78 -23.00 -11.37
C PRO A 363 2.11 -24.13 -12.34
N GLU A 364 3.16 -24.90 -12.04
CA GLU A 364 3.31 -26.19 -12.70
C GLU A 364 2.03 -26.97 -12.39
N ASN A 365 1.29 -27.37 -13.42
CA ASN A 365 0.27 -28.41 -13.27
C ASN A 365 0.99 -29.56 -12.59
N ARG A 366 0.71 -29.77 -11.29
CA ARG A 366 0.99 -31.04 -10.64
C ARG A 366 0.20 -32.06 -11.45
N LYS A 367 0.89 -32.71 -12.39
CA LYS A 367 0.38 -33.94 -13.01
C LYS A 367 -0.08 -34.82 -11.86
N GLY A 368 -1.31 -35.32 -11.98
CA GLY A 368 -1.89 -36.24 -11.01
C GLY A 368 -0.87 -37.29 -10.60
N GLY A 369 -0.56 -37.31 -9.31
CA GLY A 369 -0.06 -38.50 -8.66
C GLY A 369 -1.30 -39.27 -8.22
N GLU A 370 -1.49 -40.41 -8.87
CA GLU A 370 -2.43 -41.48 -8.52
C GLU A 370 -2.36 -41.89 -7.04
#